data_AF-A0A367EV03-F1
#
_entry.id   AF-A0A367EV03-F1
#
_cell.length_a   1.000
_cell.length_b   1.000
_cell.length_c   1.000
_cell.angle_alpha   90.00
_cell.angle_beta   90.00
_cell.angle_gamma   90.00
#
_symmetry.space_group_name_H-M   'P 1'
#
loop_
_entity.id
_entity.type
_entity.pdbx_description
1 polymer ?
#
loop_
_entity_poly.entity_id
_entity_poly.type
_entity_poly.pdbx_seq_one_letter_code
_entity_poly.pdbx_strand_id
1 'polypeptide(L)'
;MTSITTRAVEIAQGFQSLTIEANDWAHKLTAPRDVAAELVDRIAAGETEAEVTPTVAGHVLHHYGFTGGMEPGAFTKHLIEALVRADRQHWLRLYTVYPAYAQAVHWAANTEDGTRRLQDLAKQRLVTPQDGA
;
A
#
# COMPACT_ATOMS: atom_id res chain seq x y z
N MET A 1 0.07 -44.92 -26.28
CA MET A 1 -0.63 -43.71 -26.77
C MET A 1 -1.41 -43.09 -25.59
N THR A 2 -0.70 -42.43 -24.68
CA THR A 2 -1.28 -41.88 -23.43
C THR A 2 -0.51 -40.61 -23.08
N SER A 3 -0.76 -39.49 -23.78
CA SER A 3 0.03 -38.26 -23.56
C SER A 3 -0.81 -36.98 -23.65
N ILE A 4 -1.85 -36.96 -24.49
CA ILE A 4 -2.68 -35.77 -24.66
C ILE A 4 -3.70 -35.63 -23.51
N THR A 5 -4.33 -36.73 -23.09
CA THR A 5 -5.33 -36.72 -22.01
C THR A 5 -4.71 -36.37 -20.65
N THR A 6 -3.50 -36.83 -20.37
CA THR A 6 -2.79 -36.55 -19.10
C THR A 6 -2.44 -35.06 -18.97
N ARG A 7 -1.91 -34.44 -20.04
CA ARG A 7 -1.56 -33.01 -20.02
C ARG A 7 -2.79 -32.10 -19.89
N ALA A 8 -3.93 -32.49 -20.47
CA ALA A 8 -5.18 -31.75 -20.32
C ALA A 8 -5.68 -31.76 -18.86
N VAL A 9 -5.50 -32.87 -18.14
CA VAL A 9 -5.86 -32.99 -16.72
C VAL A 9 -4.93 -32.16 -15.83
N GLU A 10 -3.61 -32.17 -16.10
CA GLU A 10 -2.64 -31.35 -15.35
C GLU A 10 -2.89 -29.85 -15.51
N ILE A 11 -3.25 -29.39 -16.72
CA ILE A 11 -3.62 -27.98 -16.96
C ILE A 11 -4.91 -27.63 -16.21
N ALA A 12 -5.93 -28.49 -16.26
CA ALA A 12 -7.17 -28.27 -15.54
C ALA A 12 -6.96 -28.21 -14.01
N GLN A 13 -6.09 -29.06 -13.46
CA GLN A 13 -5.73 -29.08 -12.04
C GLN A 13 -4.91 -27.85 -11.64
N GLY A 14 -4.00 -27.37 -12.48
CA GLY A 14 -3.25 -26.13 -12.26
C GLY A 14 -4.15 -24.91 -12.18
N PHE A 15 -5.17 -24.82 -13.05
CA PHE A 15 -6.16 -23.75 -12.99
C PHE A 15 -7.03 -23.81 -11.74
N GLN A 16 -7.39 -25.01 -11.25
CA GLN A 16 -8.11 -25.15 -9.99
C GLN A 16 -7.28 -24.71 -8.76
N SER A 17 -5.97 -24.99 -8.73
CA SER A 17 -5.08 -24.52 -7.64
C SER A 17 -5.02 -22.99 -7.57
N LEU A 18 -4.91 -22.33 -8.72
CA LEU A 18 -4.92 -20.87 -8.80
C LEU A 18 -6.25 -20.26 -8.33
N THR A 19 -7.38 -20.92 -8.61
CA THR A 19 -8.69 -20.46 -8.12
C THR A 19 -8.87 -20.69 -6.62
N ILE A 20 -8.32 -21.76 -6.06
CA ILE A 20 -8.35 -22.03 -4.61
C ILE A 20 -7.43 -21.06 -3.87
N GLU A 21 -6.25 -20.77 -4.39
CA GLU A 21 -5.32 -19.77 -3.82
C GLU A 21 -5.89 -18.35 -3.90
N ALA A 22 -6.54 -17.99 -5.02
CA ALA A 22 -7.25 -16.72 -5.13
C ALA A 22 -8.44 -16.63 -4.17
N ASN A 23 -9.16 -17.73 -3.93
CA ASN A 23 -10.26 -17.78 -2.97
C ASN A 23 -9.78 -17.79 -1.51
N ASP A 24 -8.64 -18.42 -1.22
CA ASP A 24 -7.96 -18.35 0.08
C ASP A 24 -7.42 -16.93 0.36
N TRP A 25 -6.98 -16.22 -0.68
CA TRP A 25 -6.64 -14.80 -0.61
C TRP A 25 -7.89 -13.91 -0.45
N ALA A 26 -9.00 -14.26 -1.10
CA ALA A 26 -10.28 -13.56 -0.93
C ALA A 26 -10.82 -13.70 0.51
N HIS A 27 -10.64 -14.85 1.16
CA HIS A 27 -10.97 -15.05 2.58
C HIS A 27 -10.06 -14.22 3.52
N LYS A 28 -8.81 -13.97 3.15
CA LYS A 28 -7.91 -13.04 3.87
C LYS A 28 -8.28 -11.56 3.67
N LEU A 29 -8.88 -11.22 2.52
CA LEU A 29 -9.40 -9.87 2.21
C LEU A 29 -10.82 -9.62 2.74
N THR A 30 -11.54 -10.67 3.16
CA THR A 30 -12.70 -10.59 4.04
C THR A 30 -12.25 -10.57 5.50
N ALA A 31 -11.47 -9.55 5.88
CA ALA A 31 -11.44 -9.20 7.30
C ALA A 31 -12.91 -8.97 7.73
N PRO A 32 -13.37 -9.55 8.85
CA PRO A 32 -14.66 -9.19 9.42
C PRO A 32 -14.74 -7.67 9.48
N ARG A 33 -15.92 -7.10 9.22
CA ARG A 33 -16.20 -5.65 9.28
C ARG A 33 -15.61 -4.99 10.55
N ASP A 34 -15.50 -5.78 11.61
CA ASP A 34 -14.98 -5.41 12.92
C ASP A 34 -13.44 -5.22 12.94
N VAL A 35 -12.66 -6.00 12.20
CA VAL A 35 -11.18 -5.89 12.15
C VAL A 35 -10.75 -4.61 11.42
N ALA A 36 -11.49 -4.22 10.39
CA ALA A 36 -11.23 -2.99 9.67
C ALA A 36 -11.53 -1.77 10.57
N ALA A 37 -12.63 -1.82 11.35
CA ALA A 37 -12.93 -0.79 12.33
C ALA A 37 -11.90 -0.71 13.45
N GLU A 38 -11.48 -1.85 13.99
CA GLU A 38 -10.43 -1.95 15.00
C GLU A 38 -9.09 -1.40 14.49
N LEU A 39 -8.72 -1.68 13.24
CA LEU A 39 -7.50 -1.16 12.63
C LEU A 39 -7.56 0.38 12.53
N VAL A 40 -8.71 0.97 12.20
CA VAL A 40 -8.87 2.44 12.23
C VAL A 40 -8.74 2.97 13.65
N ASP A 41 -9.36 2.32 14.64
CA ASP A 41 -9.30 2.77 16.02
C ASP A 41 -7.87 2.67 16.58
N ARG A 42 -7.11 1.65 16.16
CA ARG A 42 -5.68 1.48 16.48
C ARG A 42 -4.78 2.47 15.74
N ILE A 43 -5.08 2.81 14.49
CA ILE A 43 -4.38 3.89 13.78
C ILE A 43 -4.68 5.24 14.45
N ALA A 44 -5.95 5.48 14.83
CA ALA A 44 -6.38 6.68 15.54
C ALA A 44 -5.79 6.76 16.96
N ALA A 45 -5.58 5.61 17.62
CA ALA A 45 -4.89 5.49 18.89
C ALA A 45 -3.35 5.52 18.76
N GLY A 46 -2.80 5.55 17.54
CA GLY A 46 -1.36 5.60 17.27
C GLY A 46 -0.61 4.27 17.45
N GLU A 47 -1.33 3.15 17.59
CA GLU A 47 -0.77 1.82 17.90
C GLU A 47 -0.25 1.06 16.67
N THR A 48 -0.56 1.53 15.46
CA THR A 48 -0.14 0.91 14.19
C THR A 48 0.41 1.96 13.24
N GLU A 49 1.49 2.64 13.63
CA GLU A 49 2.25 3.46 12.68
C GLU A 49 3.07 2.56 11.75
N ALA A 50 2.72 2.55 10.47
CA ALA A 50 3.59 1.95 9.46
C ALA A 50 4.85 2.79 9.26
N GLU A 51 5.99 2.14 9.05
CA GLU A 51 7.24 2.85 8.75
C GLU A 51 7.16 3.53 7.38
N VAL A 52 7.22 4.86 7.37
CA VAL A 52 7.21 5.68 6.15
C VAL A 52 8.65 6.02 5.75
N THR A 53 9.09 5.48 4.61
CA THR A 53 10.44 5.75 4.10
C THR A 53 10.54 7.15 3.45
N PRO A 54 11.75 7.72 3.32
CA PRO A 54 11.97 9.01 2.64
C PRO A 54 11.41 9.05 1.21
N THR A 55 11.50 7.95 0.47
CA THR A 55 10.97 7.83 -0.90
C THR A 55 9.44 7.90 -0.91
N VAL A 56 8.77 7.17 -0.02
CA VAL A 56 7.31 7.19 0.12
C VAL A 56 6.84 8.60 0.49
N ALA A 57 7.53 9.26 1.42
CA ALA A 57 7.24 10.64 1.80
C ALA A 57 7.36 11.60 0.61
N GLY A 58 8.44 11.48 -0.18
CA GLY A 58 8.63 12.27 -1.40
C GLY A 58 7.50 12.08 -2.43
N HIS A 59 7.04 10.84 -2.65
CA HIS A 59 5.94 10.56 -3.57
C HIS A 59 4.63 11.21 -3.14
N VAL A 60 4.30 11.13 -1.85
CA VAL A 60 3.06 11.73 -1.31
C VAL A 60 3.15 13.25 -1.33
N LEU A 61 4.30 13.84 -0.96
CA LEU A 61 4.51 15.29 -1.07
C LEU A 61 4.33 15.79 -2.51
N HIS A 62 4.82 15.04 -3.50
CA HIS A 62 4.62 15.38 -4.91
C HIS A 62 3.13 15.39 -5.29
N HIS A 63 2.35 14.40 -4.85
CA HIS A 63 0.91 14.35 -5.11
C HIS A 63 0.17 15.59 -4.61
N TYR A 64 0.52 16.09 -3.42
CA TYR A 64 -0.08 17.29 -2.83
C TYR A 64 0.57 18.62 -3.29
N GLY A 65 1.58 18.58 -4.16
CA GLY A 65 2.28 19.78 -4.64
C GLY A 65 3.16 20.46 -3.60
N PHE A 66 3.61 19.73 -2.57
CA PHE A 66 4.48 20.27 -1.53
C PHE A 66 5.97 20.19 -1.89
N THR A 67 6.76 21.09 -1.30
CA THR A 67 8.23 21.11 -1.45
C THR A 67 8.85 19.81 -0.94
N GLY A 68 9.92 19.35 -1.60
CA GLY A 68 10.55 18.06 -1.31
C GLY A 68 9.86 16.87 -1.99
N GLY A 69 8.81 17.12 -2.78
CA GLY A 69 8.15 16.11 -3.60
C GLY A 69 9.07 15.47 -4.64
N MET A 70 8.87 14.18 -4.86
CA MET A 70 9.50 13.38 -5.91
C MET A 70 8.40 12.75 -6.76
N GLU A 71 8.46 12.88 -8.08
CA GLU A 71 7.47 12.28 -8.95
C GLU A 71 7.56 10.75 -8.90
N PRO A 72 6.47 10.05 -8.49
CA PRO A 72 6.43 8.60 -8.52
C PRO A 72 6.20 8.06 -9.93
N GLY A 73 6.52 6.78 -10.14
CA GLY A 73 6.07 6.05 -11.34
C GLY A 73 4.54 5.92 -11.42
N ALA A 74 4.05 5.56 -12.62
CA ALA A 74 2.61 5.56 -12.94
C ALA A 74 1.76 4.72 -11.97
N PHE A 75 2.21 3.52 -11.61
CA PHE A 75 1.49 2.66 -10.67
C PHE A 75 1.29 3.35 -9.31
N THR A 76 2.38 3.86 -8.73
CA THR A 76 2.38 4.53 -7.43
C THR A 76 1.53 5.80 -7.44
N LYS A 77 1.52 6.55 -8.55
CA LYS A 77 0.63 7.70 -8.71
C LYS A 77 -0.85 7.29 -8.58
N HIS A 78 -1.27 6.24 -9.29
CA HIS A 78 -2.65 5.73 -9.20
C HIS A 78 -2.97 5.14 -7.82
N LEU A 79 -2.00 4.51 -7.15
CA LEU A 79 -2.16 4.03 -5.77
C LEU A 79 -2.43 5.19 -4.80
N ILE A 80 -1.63 6.26 -4.85
CA ILE A 80 -1.83 7.43 -3.99
C ILE A 80 -3.19 8.07 -4.27
N GLU A 81 -3.55 8.21 -5.54
CA GLU A 81 -4.86 8.71 -5.96
C GLU A 81 -6.03 7.85 -5.46
N ALA A 82 -5.87 6.52 -5.45
CA ALA A 82 -6.85 5.60 -4.90
C ALA A 82 -6.97 5.78 -3.38
N LEU A 83 -5.85 5.90 -2.66
CA LEU A 83 -5.83 6.14 -1.22
C LEU A 83 -6.50 7.45 -0.82
N VAL A 84 -6.32 8.52 -1.61
CA VAL A 84 -6.94 9.83 -1.34
C VAL A 84 -8.45 9.81 -1.56
N ARG A 85 -8.94 9.03 -2.53
CA ARG A 85 -10.36 9.00 -2.91
C ARG A 85 -11.16 7.86 -2.29
N ALA A 86 -10.50 6.85 -1.76
CA ALA A 86 -11.15 5.66 -1.22
C ALA A 86 -12.06 6.02 -0.05
N ASP A 87 -13.27 5.45 -0.04
CA ASP A 87 -14.07 5.40 1.19
C ASP A 87 -13.38 4.54 2.25
N ARG A 88 -13.86 4.62 3.49
CA ARG A 88 -13.27 3.96 4.65
C ARG A 88 -12.97 2.47 4.43
N GLN A 89 -13.89 1.72 3.79
CA GLN A 89 -13.71 0.28 3.62
C GLN A 89 -12.62 -0.03 2.59
N HIS A 90 -12.60 0.68 1.48
CA HIS A 90 -11.56 0.50 0.47
C HIS A 90 -10.19 1.01 0.94
N TRP A 91 -10.17 2.10 1.72
CA TRP A 91 -8.96 2.63 2.31
C TRP A 91 -8.30 1.61 3.24
N LEU A 92 -9.08 0.91 4.06
CA LEU A 92 -8.56 -0.11 4.97
C LEU A 92 -7.95 -1.30 4.25
N ARG A 93 -8.56 -1.74 3.15
CA ARG A 93 -7.98 -2.79 2.28
C ARG A 93 -6.66 -2.34 1.69
N LEU A 94 -6.59 -1.09 1.21
CA LEU A 94 -5.34 -0.52 0.69
C LEU A 94 -4.29 -0.36 1.78
N TYR A 95 -4.68 0.00 3.01
CA TYR A 95 -3.77 0.08 4.16
C TYR A 95 -3.14 -1.28 4.49
N THR A 96 -3.92 -2.36 4.43
CA THR A 96 -3.39 -3.71 4.68
C THR A 96 -2.29 -4.10 3.69
N VAL A 97 -2.40 -3.67 2.43
CA VAL A 97 -1.45 -4.05 1.36
C VAL A 97 -0.31 -3.03 1.21
N TYR A 98 -0.60 -1.74 1.40
CA TYR A 98 0.33 -0.62 1.20
C TYR A 98 0.39 0.29 2.43
N PRO A 99 0.78 -0.24 3.61
CA PRO A 99 0.63 0.46 4.88
C PRO A 99 1.43 1.77 4.93
N ALA A 100 2.65 1.81 4.38
CA ALA A 100 3.48 3.02 4.37
C ALA A 100 2.87 4.16 3.53
N TYR A 101 2.31 3.85 2.35
CA TYR A 101 1.66 4.87 1.50
C TYR A 101 0.36 5.35 2.13
N ALA A 102 -0.43 4.43 2.67
CA ALA A 102 -1.68 4.78 3.32
C ALA A 102 -1.45 5.64 4.58
N GLN A 103 -0.45 5.29 5.40
CA GLN A 103 -0.02 6.09 6.54
C GLN A 103 0.45 7.49 6.12
N ALA A 104 1.29 7.59 5.08
CA ALA A 104 1.77 8.86 4.59
C ALA A 104 0.64 9.76 4.04
N VAL A 105 -0.31 9.18 3.29
CA VAL A 105 -1.51 9.90 2.83
C VAL A 105 -2.37 10.34 4.03
N HIS A 106 -2.53 9.48 5.05
CA HIS A 106 -3.26 9.83 6.26
C HIS A 106 -2.62 11.01 6.99
N TRP A 107 -1.30 11.00 7.19
CA TRP A 107 -0.57 12.12 7.79
C TRP A 107 -0.78 13.41 6.99
N ALA A 108 -0.58 13.37 5.68
CA ALA A 108 -0.71 14.56 4.83
C ALA A 108 -2.12 15.19 4.88
N ALA A 109 -3.17 14.35 4.96
CA ALA A 109 -4.56 14.81 4.90
C ALA A 109 -5.20 15.11 6.26
N ASN A 110 -4.79 14.43 7.33
CA ASN A 110 -5.54 14.41 8.61
C ASN A 110 -4.70 14.76 9.84
N THR A 111 -3.40 15.02 9.70
CA THR A 111 -2.53 15.35 10.84
C THR A 111 -2.01 16.78 10.70
N GLU A 112 -2.17 17.59 11.74
CA GLU A 112 -1.79 19.01 11.77
C GLU A 112 -0.34 19.25 11.31
N ASP A 113 0.61 18.43 11.78
CA ASP A 113 2.03 18.47 11.40
C ASP A 113 2.44 17.41 10.36
N GLY A 114 1.48 16.70 9.76
CA GLY A 114 1.77 15.55 8.90
C GLY A 114 2.62 15.92 7.68
N THR A 115 2.33 17.06 7.04
CA THR A 115 3.13 17.55 5.91
C THR A 115 4.57 17.87 6.33
N ARG A 116 4.76 18.50 7.50
CA ARG A 116 6.10 18.81 8.02
C ARG A 116 6.89 17.52 8.32
N ARG A 117 6.25 16.53 8.95
CA ARG A 117 6.84 15.21 9.22
C ARG A 117 7.31 14.54 7.92
N LEU A 118 6.49 14.58 6.87
CA LEU A 118 6.85 14.03 5.55
C LEU A 118 8.02 14.79 4.90
N GLN A 119 8.06 16.12 5.02
CA GLN A 119 9.16 16.92 4.49
C GLN A 119 10.48 16.60 5.19
N ASP A 120 10.46 16.42 6.51
CA ASP A 120 11.66 16.07 7.28
C ASP A 120 12.17 14.67 6.93
N LEU A 121 11.27 13.70 6.71
CA LEU A 121 11.62 12.38 6.17
C LEU A 121 12.23 12.48 4.76
N ALA A 122 11.58 13.21 3.86
CA ALA A 122 12.04 13.34 2.47
C ALA A 122 13.44 13.98 2.35
N LYS A 123 13.82 14.87 3.28
CA LYS A 123 15.17 15.45 3.36
C LYS A 123 16.24 14.41 3.67
N GLN A 124 15.93 13.34 4.42
CA GLN A 124 16.91 12.32 4.80
C GLN A 124 17.48 11.59 3.57
N ARG A 125 16.73 11.53 2.47
CA ARG A 125 17.21 11.04 1.17
C ARG A 125 18.41 11.85 0.65
N LEU A 126 18.44 13.16 0.92
CA LEU A 126 19.49 14.06 0.43
C LEU A 126 20.79 13.93 1.24
N VAL A 127 20.76 13.21 2.37
CA VAL A 127 21.89 13.06 3.29
C VAL A 127 22.64 11.74 3.04
N THR A 128 22.07 10.78 2.29
CA THR A 128 22.75 9.52 1.96
C THR A 128 23.68 9.71 0.75
N PRO A 129 25.01 9.56 0.89
CA PRO A 129 25.92 9.51 -0.25
C PRO A 129 25.56 8.29 -1.10
N GLN A 130 25.37 8.49 -2.39
CA GLN A 130 25.38 7.41 -3.38
C GLN A 130 26.85 6.98 -3.57
N ASP A 131 27.37 6.14 -2.67
CA ASP A 131 28.60 5.38 -2.96
C ASP A 131 28.21 4.09 -3.71
N GLY A 132 28.70 3.97 -4.94
CA GLY A 132 28.61 2.74 -5.74
C GLY A 132 28.51 2.97 -7.24
N ALA A 133 29.53 3.61 -7.82
CA ALA A 133 29.85 3.49 -9.24
C ALA A 133 30.53 2.14 -9.54
#